data_AF-A0A4Q2T5H2-F1
#
_entry.id   AF-A0A4Q2T5H2-F1
#
_cell.length_a   1.000
_cell.length_b   1.000
_cell.length_c   1.000
_cell.angle_alpha   90.00
_cell.angle_beta   90.00
_cell.angle_gamma   90.00
#
_symmetry.space_group_name_H-M   'P 1'
#
loop_
_entity.id
_entity.type
_entity.pdbx_description
1 polymer ?
#
loop_
_entity_poly.entity_id
_entity_poly.type
_entity_poly.pdbx_seq_one_letter_code
_entity_poly.pdbx_strand_id
1 'polypeptide(L)'
;MNRITALAATAAVAASSIALTAPVAQAAPAKARAYSVSATANIEVAVAKEDTVKVRGRVTPKAAGQKVTLQQRVGNKKRWVSTGTAKIKANGTYKLTDKPSTPGSREYRVVKPASNGFAKGTSPSVEVEVYRWEKLGYRTFAGTGFASNGATIGTEYFTASLSTVTPGTAATAEFTLGRKCTALRATYALTDSSLSGSSGAVTVSADGKTLATHPLAVGTIVADEELDLTGVFRLKLDASTTATPAATAAVATPEVLCTR
;
A
#
# COMPACT_ATOMS: atom_id res chain seq x y z
N MET A 1 66.15 21.73 -35.03
CA MET A 1 66.13 22.31 -36.39
C MET A 1 65.84 23.79 -36.25
N ASN A 2 66.77 24.61 -36.74
CA ASN A 2 66.73 26.06 -36.80
C ASN A 2 65.56 26.57 -37.66
N ARG A 3 64.95 27.71 -37.32
CA ARG A 3 65.15 28.98 -38.07
C ARG A 3 64.35 30.15 -37.49
N ILE A 4 65.03 31.28 -37.59
CA ILE A 4 64.74 32.68 -37.23
C ILE A 4 63.76 33.31 -38.23
N THR A 5 62.89 34.22 -37.77
CA THR A 5 62.54 35.44 -38.53
C THR A 5 61.95 36.53 -37.63
N ALA A 6 62.63 37.67 -37.62
CA ALA A 6 62.22 38.96 -37.04
C ALA A 6 61.21 39.69 -37.96
N LEU A 7 60.42 40.63 -37.42
CA LEU A 7 60.41 42.05 -37.83
C LEU A 7 59.25 42.88 -37.26
N ALA A 8 59.62 44.13 -36.97
CA ALA A 8 58.88 45.38 -37.16
C ALA A 8 57.78 45.78 -36.17
N ALA A 9 58.13 46.83 -35.40
CA ALA A 9 57.24 47.73 -34.71
C ALA A 9 56.50 48.66 -35.69
N THR A 10 55.27 49.04 -35.34
CA THR A 10 54.67 50.32 -35.74
C THR A 10 53.66 50.73 -34.68
N ALA A 11 53.96 51.84 -34.01
CA ALA A 11 53.10 52.47 -33.02
C ALA A 11 52.08 53.38 -33.72
N ALA A 12 50.80 53.22 -33.40
CA ALA A 12 49.75 54.17 -33.73
C ALA A 12 48.95 54.45 -32.44
N VAL A 13 49.12 55.65 -31.89
CA VAL A 13 48.41 56.14 -30.71
C VAL A 13 47.11 56.80 -31.20
N ALA A 14 45.99 56.11 -31.00
CA ALA A 14 44.65 56.66 -31.24
C ALA A 14 43.99 56.99 -29.89
N ALA A 15 43.92 58.27 -29.56
CA ALA A 15 43.22 58.78 -28.38
C ALA A 15 41.70 58.61 -28.58
N SER A 16 41.14 57.56 -27.97
CA SER A 16 39.70 57.28 -27.96
C SER A 16 39.13 57.67 -26.59
N SER A 17 38.18 58.60 -26.59
CA SER A 17 37.45 59.05 -25.40
C SER A 17 36.60 57.92 -24.81
N ILE A 18 37.10 57.26 -23.77
CA ILE A 18 36.37 56.22 -23.04
C ILE A 18 35.34 56.93 -22.15
N ALA A 19 34.08 56.97 -22.60
CA ALA A 19 32.95 57.27 -21.74
C ALA A 19 32.79 56.13 -20.72
N LEU A 20 33.20 56.36 -19.47
CA LEU A 20 32.94 55.46 -18.35
C LEU A 20 31.44 55.39 -18.09
N THR A 21 30.76 54.44 -18.71
CA THR A 21 29.45 53.99 -18.25
C THR A 21 29.67 53.12 -17.02
N ALA A 22 29.47 53.70 -15.83
CA ALA A 22 29.49 52.93 -14.60
C ALA A 22 28.43 51.83 -14.69
N PRO A 23 28.76 50.55 -14.45
CA PRO A 23 27.77 49.50 -14.36
C PRO A 23 26.86 49.84 -13.17
N VAL A 24 25.61 50.21 -13.46
CA VAL A 24 24.58 50.31 -12.45
C VAL A 24 24.43 48.91 -11.87
N ALA A 25 24.93 48.70 -10.65
CA ALA A 25 24.82 47.44 -9.95
C ALA A 25 23.33 47.17 -9.72
N GLN A 26 22.73 46.39 -10.62
CA GLN A 26 21.35 45.98 -10.53
C GLN A 26 21.24 45.06 -9.32
N ALA A 27 20.69 45.59 -8.22
CA ALA A 27 20.49 44.85 -6.99
C ALA A 27 19.74 43.55 -7.31
N ALA A 28 20.38 42.41 -7.03
CA ALA A 28 19.77 41.11 -7.23
C ALA A 28 18.46 41.04 -6.43
N PRO A 29 17.34 40.61 -7.03
CA PRO A 29 16.06 40.56 -6.34
C PRO A 29 16.17 39.67 -5.09
N ALA A 30 15.73 40.19 -3.94
CA ALA A 30 15.74 39.45 -2.69
C ALA A 30 14.94 38.15 -2.84
N LYS A 31 15.55 37.00 -2.51
CA LYS A 31 14.88 35.70 -2.58
C LYS A 31 13.62 35.70 -1.71
N ALA A 32 12.47 35.42 -2.34
CA ALA A 32 11.20 35.27 -1.63
C ALA A 32 11.30 34.20 -0.53
N ARG A 33 10.87 34.52 0.68
CA ARG A 33 10.82 33.55 1.80
C ARG A 33 9.83 32.43 1.45
N ALA A 34 10.18 31.18 1.71
CA ALA A 34 9.29 30.05 1.44
C ALA A 34 8.26 29.85 2.57
N TYR A 35 7.10 29.28 2.24
CA TYR A 35 6.19 28.76 3.26
C TYR A 35 6.82 27.56 4.00
N SER A 36 6.69 27.54 5.31
CA SER A 36 6.89 26.33 6.14
C SER A 36 5.58 25.57 6.23
N VAL A 37 5.63 24.26 5.96
CA VAL A 37 4.46 23.38 5.96
C VAL A 37 4.75 22.15 6.81
N SER A 38 3.93 21.87 7.82
CA SER A 38 3.99 20.61 8.58
C SER A 38 2.91 19.66 8.08
N ALA A 39 3.11 18.35 8.21
CA ALA A 39 2.12 17.32 7.91
C ALA A 39 2.26 16.13 8.87
N THR A 40 1.13 15.53 9.26
CA THR A 40 1.05 14.33 10.11
C THR A 40 -0.16 13.52 9.67
N ALA A 41 0.01 12.21 9.49
CA ALA A 41 -1.09 11.28 9.24
C ALA A 41 -1.72 10.84 10.56
N ASN A 42 -3.01 10.48 10.55
CA ASN A 42 -3.69 9.97 11.75
C ASN A 42 -3.42 8.49 12.02
N ILE A 43 -2.95 7.75 11.02
CA ILE A 43 -2.68 6.31 11.05
C ILE A 43 -1.41 6.04 10.23
N GLU A 44 -0.65 5.04 10.66
CA GLU A 44 0.55 4.55 9.97
C GLU A 44 0.27 3.28 9.15
N VAL A 45 -0.82 2.58 9.47
CA VAL A 45 -1.30 1.40 8.74
C VAL A 45 -2.74 1.63 8.33
N ALA A 46 -3.10 1.29 7.10
CA ALA A 46 -4.46 1.43 6.58
C ALA A 46 -4.88 0.20 5.75
N VAL A 47 -6.14 -0.18 5.84
CA VAL A 47 -6.76 -1.19 4.97
C VAL A 47 -7.43 -0.51 3.77
N ALA A 48 -7.02 -0.92 2.57
CA ALA A 48 -7.52 -0.35 1.32
C ALA A 48 -9.03 -0.55 1.19
N LYS A 49 -9.73 0.52 0.78
CA LYS A 49 -11.20 0.64 0.66
C LYS A 49 -11.99 0.62 1.97
N GLU A 50 -11.34 0.43 3.11
CA GLU A 50 -11.99 0.45 4.43
C GLU A 50 -11.59 1.73 5.19
N ASP A 51 -10.29 2.00 5.26
CA ASP A 51 -9.75 3.13 6.01
C ASP A 51 -9.67 4.44 5.23
N THR A 52 -9.64 5.53 5.99
CA THR A 52 -9.40 6.88 5.48
C THR A 52 -8.21 7.51 6.17
N VAL A 53 -7.14 7.74 5.42
CA VAL A 53 -5.96 8.47 5.88
C VAL A 53 -6.29 9.98 5.91
N LYS A 54 -6.14 10.60 7.06
CA LYS A 54 -6.36 12.03 7.32
C LYS A 54 -5.02 12.69 7.58
N VAL A 55 -4.55 13.49 6.63
CA VAL A 55 -3.31 14.26 6.76
C VAL A 55 -3.63 15.66 7.27
N ARG A 56 -3.08 16.03 8.42
CA ARG A 56 -3.29 17.32 9.09
C ARG A 56 -1.97 18.06 9.18
N GLY A 57 -2.05 19.39 9.25
CA GLY A 57 -0.85 20.19 9.40
C GLY A 57 -1.12 21.68 9.46
N ARG A 58 -0.03 22.44 9.39
CA ARG A 58 -0.03 23.90 9.47
C ARG A 58 0.85 24.53 8.39
N VAL A 59 0.47 25.72 7.95
CA VAL A 59 1.26 26.58 7.07
C VAL A 59 1.67 27.85 7.80
N THR A 60 2.96 28.19 7.72
CA THR A 60 3.53 29.42 8.29
C THR A 60 4.35 30.16 7.22
N PRO A 61 4.15 31.48 7.03
CA PRO A 61 3.11 32.31 7.66
C PRO A 61 1.69 31.88 7.27
N LYS A 62 0.71 32.33 8.04
CA LYS A 62 -0.70 31.93 7.86
C LYS A 62 -1.17 32.40 6.48
N ALA A 63 -1.65 31.45 5.68
CA ALA A 63 -2.13 31.67 4.32
C ALA A 63 -3.63 31.33 4.20
N ALA A 64 -4.45 31.91 5.07
CA ALA A 64 -5.87 31.61 5.17
C ALA A 64 -6.60 31.75 3.82
N GLY A 65 -7.53 30.84 3.54
CA GLY A 65 -8.30 30.80 2.29
C GLY A 65 -7.54 30.22 1.09
N GLN A 66 -6.21 30.17 1.14
CA GLN A 66 -5.39 29.59 0.07
C GLN A 66 -5.41 28.05 0.11
N LYS A 67 -5.10 27.43 -1.03
CA LYS A 67 -5.11 25.98 -1.19
C LYS A 67 -3.75 25.35 -0.83
N VAL A 68 -3.81 24.18 -0.23
CA VAL A 68 -2.73 23.20 -0.16
C VAL A 68 -3.12 21.96 -0.97
N THR A 69 -2.11 21.26 -1.47
CA THR A 69 -2.29 20.04 -2.28
C THR A 69 -1.65 18.86 -1.56
N LEU A 70 -2.43 17.79 -1.37
CA LEU A 70 -1.90 16.49 -0.98
C LEU A 70 -1.24 15.86 -2.20
N GLN A 71 0.01 15.45 -2.05
CA GLN A 71 0.71 14.63 -3.02
C GLN A 71 1.04 13.28 -2.39
N GLN A 72 0.91 12.22 -3.18
CA GLN A 72 1.32 10.87 -2.79
C GLN A 72 2.37 10.31 -3.76
N ARG A 73 3.21 9.41 -3.26
CA ARG A 73 3.95 8.43 -4.06
C ARG A 73 3.69 7.04 -3.49
N VAL A 74 3.64 6.04 -4.37
CA VAL A 74 3.31 4.65 -4.00
C VAL A 74 4.51 3.76 -4.30
N GLY A 75 4.98 3.01 -3.30
CA GLY A 75 6.20 2.22 -3.32
C GLY A 75 7.41 3.05 -3.78
N ASN A 76 8.31 2.42 -4.54
CA ASN A 76 9.57 3.03 -5.00
C ASN A 76 9.40 4.02 -6.18
N LYS A 77 8.19 4.52 -6.43
CA LYS A 77 7.95 5.48 -7.52
C LYS A 77 8.60 6.82 -7.20
N LYS A 78 9.38 7.34 -8.15
CA LYS A 78 10.05 8.65 -8.03
C LYS A 78 9.09 9.84 -8.20
N ARG A 79 7.93 9.63 -8.82
CA ARG A 79 6.98 10.70 -9.17
C ARG A 79 5.92 10.86 -8.10
N TRP A 80 5.76 12.10 -7.62
CA TRP A 80 4.65 12.54 -6.79
C TRP A 80 3.41 12.82 -7.64
N VAL A 81 2.25 12.39 -7.16
CA VAL A 81 0.95 12.59 -7.82
C VAL A 81 0.02 13.34 -6.87
N SER A 82 -0.63 14.40 -7.34
CA SER A 82 -1.62 15.14 -6.56
C SER A 82 -2.90 14.31 -6.39
N THR A 83 -3.39 14.19 -5.16
CA THR A 83 -4.57 13.37 -4.83
C THR A 83 -5.72 14.16 -4.24
N GLY A 84 -5.44 15.35 -3.70
CA GLY A 84 -6.47 16.16 -3.07
C GLY A 84 -6.01 17.58 -2.82
N THR A 85 -6.97 18.46 -2.54
CA THR A 85 -6.69 19.83 -2.13
C THR A 85 -7.58 20.23 -0.97
N ALA A 86 -7.11 21.17 -0.16
CA ALA A 86 -7.87 21.73 0.95
C ALA A 86 -7.55 23.22 1.10
N LYS A 87 -8.51 24.00 1.60
CA LYS A 87 -8.26 25.40 1.99
C LYS A 87 -7.64 25.45 3.38
N ILE A 88 -6.70 26.37 3.56
CA ILE A 88 -6.10 26.69 4.85
C ILE A 88 -7.10 27.52 5.66
N LYS A 89 -7.33 27.14 6.91
CA LYS A 89 -8.20 27.86 7.85
C LYS A 89 -7.53 29.16 8.33
N ALA A 90 -8.32 30.05 8.93
CA ALA A 90 -7.83 31.32 9.50
C ALA A 90 -6.66 31.15 10.50
N ASN A 91 -6.63 30.04 11.25
CA ASN A 91 -5.56 29.72 12.19
C ASN A 91 -4.29 29.11 11.56
N GLY A 92 -4.24 28.98 10.23
CA GLY A 92 -3.13 28.40 9.46
C GLY A 92 -3.17 26.88 9.31
N THR A 93 -4.18 26.19 9.84
CA THR A 93 -4.29 24.73 9.79
C THR A 93 -5.05 24.23 8.57
N TYR A 94 -4.84 22.96 8.21
CA TYR A 94 -5.57 22.29 7.14
C TYR A 94 -5.81 20.82 7.47
N LYS A 95 -6.72 20.19 6.72
CA LYS A 95 -6.99 18.75 6.77
C LYS A 95 -7.24 18.25 5.35
N LEU A 96 -6.48 17.24 4.93
CA LEU A 96 -6.62 16.52 3.68
C LEU A 96 -6.98 15.07 3.99
N THR A 97 -7.65 14.40 3.07
CA THR A 97 -8.05 12.99 3.21
C THR A 97 -7.70 12.20 1.97
N ASP A 98 -7.25 10.97 2.16
CA ASP A 98 -7.02 9.98 1.10
C ASP A 98 -7.72 8.67 1.47
N LYS A 99 -8.30 7.99 0.47
CA LYS A 99 -8.90 6.66 0.62
C LYS A 99 -8.09 5.69 -0.25
N PRO A 100 -7.07 5.02 0.31
CA PRO A 100 -6.24 4.09 -0.44
C PRO A 100 -7.08 2.99 -1.08
N SER A 101 -6.84 2.70 -2.36
CA SER A 101 -7.53 1.63 -3.10
C SER A 101 -6.60 0.47 -3.51
N THR A 102 -5.29 0.66 -3.35
CA THR A 102 -4.25 -0.32 -3.72
C THR A 102 -3.27 -0.51 -2.56
N PRO A 103 -2.84 -1.76 -2.29
CA PRO A 103 -1.87 -2.04 -1.24
C PRO A 103 -0.45 -1.56 -1.59
N GLY A 104 0.43 -1.51 -0.59
CA GLY A 104 1.82 -1.08 -0.65
C GLY A 104 2.11 0.17 0.19
N SER A 105 3.38 0.35 0.58
CA SER A 105 3.89 1.58 1.20
C SER A 105 3.52 2.82 0.39
N ARG A 106 3.03 3.84 1.08
CA ARG A 106 2.70 5.15 0.53
C ARG A 106 3.41 6.22 1.31
N GLU A 107 3.93 7.20 0.59
CA GLU A 107 4.36 8.43 1.22
C GLU A 107 3.47 9.58 0.79
N TYR A 108 3.13 10.40 1.77
CA TYR A 108 2.34 11.61 1.62
C TYR A 108 3.17 12.83 1.94
N ARG A 109 2.96 13.89 1.17
CA ARG A 109 3.44 15.23 1.52
C ARG A 109 2.42 16.27 1.13
N VAL A 110 2.51 17.42 1.76
CA VAL A 110 1.63 18.54 1.48
C VAL A 110 2.44 19.68 0.88
N VAL A 111 1.95 20.19 -0.24
CA VAL A 111 2.57 21.30 -0.96
C VAL A 111 1.68 22.53 -0.83
N LYS A 112 2.29 23.64 -0.42
CA LYS A 112 1.70 24.98 -0.53
C LYS A 112 2.34 25.71 -1.71
N PRO A 113 1.61 25.97 -2.81
CA PRO A 113 2.14 26.76 -3.93
C PRO A 113 2.57 28.17 -3.50
N ALA A 114 3.49 28.76 -4.27
CA ALA A 114 3.94 30.13 -4.08
C ALA A 114 2.77 31.12 -4.23
N SER A 115 2.74 32.15 -3.38
CA SER A 115 1.70 33.19 -3.36
C SER A 115 2.04 34.29 -2.37
N ASN A 116 1.50 35.50 -2.56
CA ASN A 116 1.66 36.65 -1.67
C ASN A 116 3.13 36.99 -1.36
N GLY A 117 4.01 36.90 -2.36
CA GLY A 117 5.45 37.15 -2.18
C GLY A 117 6.21 36.05 -1.45
N PHE A 118 5.57 34.92 -1.12
CA PHE A 118 6.23 33.74 -0.55
C PHE A 118 6.44 32.66 -1.60
N ALA A 119 7.62 32.05 -1.57
CA ALA A 119 7.95 30.88 -2.38
C ALA A 119 7.20 29.62 -1.88
N LYS A 120 7.15 28.60 -2.75
CA LYS A 120 6.49 27.31 -2.49
C LYS A 120 7.05 26.64 -1.21
N GLY A 121 6.17 26.09 -0.39
CA GLY A 121 6.51 25.26 0.76
C GLY A 121 6.13 23.80 0.56
N THR A 122 6.91 22.87 1.10
CA THR A 122 6.63 21.41 1.06
C THR A 122 6.88 20.83 2.44
N SER A 123 5.97 19.97 2.92
CA SER A 123 6.16 19.27 4.19
C SER A 123 7.19 18.14 4.08
N PRO A 124 7.73 17.66 5.22
CA PRO A 124 8.30 16.32 5.27
C PRO A 124 7.32 15.27 4.73
N SER A 125 7.87 14.16 4.24
CA SER A 125 7.07 12.97 3.90
C SER A 125 6.55 12.32 5.17
N VAL A 126 5.35 11.76 5.10
CA VAL A 126 4.77 10.85 6.10
C VAL A 126 4.48 9.54 5.41
N GLU A 127 4.95 8.43 5.96
CA GLU A 127 4.75 7.09 5.43
C GLU A 127 3.49 6.45 6.03
N VAL A 128 2.76 5.70 5.20
CA VAL A 128 1.62 4.88 5.60
C VAL A 128 1.68 3.57 4.82
N GLU A 129 1.70 2.46 5.53
CA GLU A 129 1.62 1.12 4.94
C GLU A 129 0.17 0.76 4.65
N VAL A 130 -0.12 0.32 3.42
CA VAL A 130 -1.49 0.00 3.01
C VAL A 130 -1.63 -1.49 2.71
N TYR A 131 -2.52 -2.15 3.44
CA TYR A 131 -2.88 -3.55 3.22
C TYR A 131 -4.17 -3.68 2.41
N ARG A 132 -4.42 -4.84 1.84
CA ARG A 132 -5.68 -5.19 1.18
C ARG A 132 -5.99 -6.68 1.40
N TRP A 133 -7.25 -6.99 1.65
CA TRP A 133 -7.75 -8.36 1.61
C TRP A 133 -7.67 -8.94 0.20
N GLU A 134 -7.04 -10.10 0.08
CA GLU A 134 -6.89 -10.84 -1.17
C GLU A 134 -7.37 -12.28 -1.01
N LYS A 135 -8.27 -12.70 -1.90
CA LYS A 135 -8.84 -14.05 -1.90
C LYS A 135 -7.78 -15.09 -2.26
N LEU A 136 -7.51 -16.02 -1.34
CA LEU A 136 -6.61 -17.14 -1.55
C LEU A 136 -7.13 -18.11 -2.61
N GLY A 137 -8.46 -18.27 -2.76
CA GLY A 137 -9.03 -19.09 -3.84
C GLY A 137 -8.61 -18.64 -5.24
N TYR A 138 -8.25 -17.36 -5.43
CA TYR A 138 -7.74 -16.89 -6.73
C TYR A 138 -6.22 -16.92 -6.86
N ARG A 139 -5.49 -17.35 -5.84
CA ARG A 139 -4.03 -17.45 -5.86
C ARG A 139 -3.61 -18.87 -6.22
N THR A 140 -2.49 -18.96 -6.93
CA THR A 140 -1.80 -20.24 -7.13
C THR A 140 -1.29 -20.76 -5.79
N PHE A 141 -1.45 -22.06 -5.56
CA PHE A 141 -0.90 -22.79 -4.42
C PHE A 141 -0.21 -24.07 -4.87
N ALA A 142 0.69 -24.58 -4.05
CA ALA A 142 1.24 -25.92 -4.21
C ALA A 142 0.43 -26.88 -3.31
N GLY A 143 0.10 -28.08 -3.81
CA GLY A 143 -0.65 -29.04 -3.02
C GLY A 143 -1.50 -29.99 -3.86
N THR A 144 -2.32 -30.78 -3.19
CA THR A 144 -3.20 -31.80 -3.79
C THR A 144 -4.52 -31.89 -3.04
N GLY A 145 -5.55 -32.45 -3.67
CA GLY A 145 -6.82 -32.76 -3.01
C GLY A 145 -7.75 -31.56 -2.78
N PHE A 146 -7.26 -30.32 -2.90
CA PHE A 146 -8.12 -29.12 -2.97
C PHE A 146 -8.40 -28.71 -4.42
N ALA A 147 -9.64 -28.28 -4.67
CA ALA A 147 -9.99 -27.49 -5.85
C ALA A 147 -10.34 -26.07 -5.43
N SER A 148 -9.99 -25.09 -6.29
CA SER A 148 -10.46 -23.72 -6.15
C SER A 148 -11.76 -23.53 -6.94
N ASN A 149 -12.86 -23.42 -6.21
CA ASN A 149 -14.20 -23.30 -6.75
C ASN A 149 -15.11 -22.54 -5.77
N GLY A 150 -16.39 -22.39 -6.09
CA GLY A 150 -17.36 -21.98 -5.08
C GLY A 150 -17.73 -23.15 -4.16
N ALA A 151 -18.17 -22.83 -2.94
CA ALA A 151 -18.68 -23.81 -1.98
C ALA A 151 -20.03 -23.33 -1.46
N THR A 152 -21.00 -24.24 -1.34
CA THR A 152 -22.27 -23.95 -0.69
C THR A 152 -22.24 -24.50 0.73
N ILE A 153 -22.47 -23.63 1.71
CA ILE A 153 -22.44 -23.92 3.15
C ILE A 153 -23.67 -23.27 3.77
N GLY A 154 -24.50 -24.05 4.47
CA GLY A 154 -25.68 -23.52 5.14
C GLY A 154 -26.64 -22.82 4.18
N THR A 155 -26.78 -23.32 2.95
CA THR A 155 -27.55 -22.75 1.82
C THR A 155 -26.99 -21.45 1.23
N GLU A 156 -25.85 -20.97 1.70
CA GLU A 156 -25.17 -19.78 1.16
C GLU A 156 -24.01 -20.17 0.24
N TYR A 157 -23.87 -19.47 -0.89
CA TYR A 157 -22.81 -19.73 -1.85
C TYR A 157 -21.61 -18.79 -1.67
N PHE A 158 -20.47 -19.36 -1.33
CA PHE A 158 -19.20 -18.67 -1.12
C PHE A 158 -18.31 -18.78 -2.35
N THR A 159 -17.95 -17.63 -2.93
CA THR A 159 -17.00 -17.57 -4.07
C THR A 159 -15.54 -17.70 -3.61
N ALA A 160 -14.66 -18.13 -4.52
CA ALA A 160 -13.21 -18.21 -4.26
C ALA A 160 -12.85 -19.07 -3.04
N SER A 161 -13.52 -20.20 -2.91
CA SER A 161 -13.37 -21.16 -1.81
C SER A 161 -12.41 -22.27 -2.23
N LEU A 162 -11.92 -23.01 -1.24
CA LEU A 162 -11.14 -24.23 -1.44
C LEU A 162 -11.93 -25.39 -0.88
N SER A 163 -12.20 -26.41 -1.69
CA SER A 163 -12.97 -27.58 -1.25
C SER A 163 -12.20 -28.87 -1.54
N THR A 164 -12.32 -29.87 -0.66
CA THR A 164 -11.73 -31.19 -0.89
C THR A 164 -12.40 -31.87 -2.10
N VAL A 165 -11.61 -32.43 -3.01
CA VAL A 165 -12.12 -33.04 -4.26
C VAL A 165 -12.64 -34.46 -4.06
N THR A 166 -11.95 -35.26 -3.26
CA THR A 166 -12.28 -36.67 -3.05
C THR A 166 -12.57 -36.93 -1.56
N PRO A 167 -13.81 -37.30 -1.18
CA PRO A 167 -14.13 -37.67 0.19
C PRO A 167 -13.21 -38.77 0.72
N GLY A 168 -12.80 -38.69 1.99
CA GLY A 168 -11.88 -39.67 2.58
C GLY A 168 -10.40 -39.47 2.24
N THR A 169 -10.08 -38.62 1.27
CA THR A 169 -8.70 -38.36 0.86
C THR A 169 -8.22 -37.05 1.46
N ALA A 170 -7.05 -37.07 2.10
CA ALA A 170 -6.45 -35.86 2.65
C ALA A 170 -6.15 -34.84 1.53
N ALA A 171 -6.33 -33.56 1.85
CA ALA A 171 -6.03 -32.45 0.97
C ALA A 171 -5.03 -31.49 1.63
N THR A 172 -4.20 -30.85 0.83
CA THR A 172 -3.19 -29.91 1.28
C THR A 172 -3.06 -28.75 0.29
N ALA A 173 -2.94 -27.52 0.78
CA ALA A 173 -2.73 -26.33 -0.04
C ALA A 173 -1.76 -25.38 0.67
N GLU A 174 -0.74 -24.94 -0.06
CA GLU A 174 0.40 -24.20 0.47
C GLU A 174 0.58 -22.89 -0.30
N PHE A 175 0.57 -21.77 0.41
CA PHE A 175 0.66 -20.42 -0.13
C PHE A 175 1.92 -19.73 0.36
N THR A 176 2.71 -19.19 -0.58
CA THR A 176 3.84 -18.31 -0.24
C THR A 176 3.33 -16.89 -0.05
N LEU A 177 3.39 -16.39 1.19
CA LEU A 177 2.95 -15.04 1.57
C LEU A 177 4.10 -14.04 1.59
N GLY A 178 5.35 -14.51 1.65
CA GLY A 178 6.53 -13.66 1.55
C GLY A 178 6.65 -12.64 2.69
N ARG A 179 6.04 -12.90 3.86
CA ARG A 179 6.00 -11.99 5.02
C ARG A 179 5.29 -10.65 4.77
N LYS A 180 4.44 -10.60 3.75
CA LYS A 180 3.70 -9.38 3.37
C LYS A 180 2.27 -9.35 3.89
N CYS A 181 1.81 -10.41 4.53
CA CYS A 181 0.45 -10.52 5.04
C CYS A 181 0.46 -10.51 6.56
N THR A 182 -0.62 -10.02 7.16
CA THR A 182 -0.74 -9.87 8.62
C THR A 182 -1.94 -10.61 9.20
N ALA A 183 -2.94 -10.94 8.39
CA ALA A 183 -4.11 -11.69 8.83
C ALA A 183 -4.61 -12.64 7.75
N LEU A 184 -5.21 -13.75 8.16
CA LEU A 184 -6.07 -14.62 7.37
C LEU A 184 -7.47 -14.53 7.96
N ARG A 185 -8.50 -14.38 7.13
CA ARG A 185 -9.89 -14.60 7.52
C ARG A 185 -10.51 -15.66 6.63
N ALA A 186 -11.29 -16.58 7.20
CA ALA A 186 -11.97 -17.61 6.43
C ALA A 186 -13.17 -18.18 7.20
N THR A 187 -14.07 -18.83 6.45
CA THR A 187 -15.12 -19.68 7.02
C THR A 187 -14.77 -21.16 6.81
N TYR A 188 -14.92 -22.00 7.83
CA TYR A 188 -14.63 -23.44 7.77
C TYR A 188 -15.90 -24.25 8.02
N ALA A 189 -16.22 -25.19 7.13
CA ALA A 189 -17.38 -26.06 7.29
C ALA A 189 -17.25 -27.33 6.43
N LEU A 190 -18.15 -28.29 6.66
CA LEU A 190 -18.52 -29.26 5.63
C LEU A 190 -19.55 -28.60 4.70
N THR A 191 -19.44 -28.83 3.39
CA THR A 191 -20.40 -28.30 2.41
C THR A 191 -21.75 -28.99 2.53
N ASP A 192 -22.79 -28.35 1.96
CA ASP A 192 -24.17 -28.88 1.94
C ASP A 192 -24.32 -30.20 1.19
N SER A 193 -23.34 -30.59 0.37
CA SER A 193 -23.30 -31.90 -0.30
C SER A 193 -22.84 -33.04 0.60
N SER A 194 -22.38 -32.75 1.82
CA SER A 194 -21.93 -33.76 2.78
C SER A 194 -23.10 -34.49 3.42
N LEU A 195 -22.99 -35.81 3.56
CA LEU A 195 -24.04 -36.63 4.16
C LEU A 195 -24.11 -36.46 5.68
N SER A 196 -25.30 -36.63 6.27
CA SER A 196 -25.46 -36.66 7.73
C SER A 196 -24.59 -37.76 8.35
N GLY A 197 -23.95 -37.46 9.48
CA GLY A 197 -23.01 -38.37 10.14
C GLY A 197 -21.58 -38.33 9.58
N SER A 198 -21.33 -37.59 8.49
CA SER A 198 -19.97 -37.32 8.03
C SER A 198 -19.20 -36.40 9.00
N SER A 199 -17.88 -36.51 8.98
CA SER A 199 -16.98 -35.64 9.73
C SER A 199 -15.74 -35.26 8.91
N GLY A 200 -15.03 -34.25 9.40
CA GLY A 200 -13.74 -33.85 8.85
C GLY A 200 -13.01 -32.90 9.78
N ALA A 201 -11.86 -32.41 9.32
CA ALA A 201 -11.13 -31.35 10.01
C ALA A 201 -10.40 -30.50 8.98
N VAL A 202 -10.22 -29.22 9.32
CA VAL A 202 -9.27 -28.33 8.63
C VAL A 202 -8.23 -27.86 9.64
N THR A 203 -6.96 -27.98 9.29
CA THR A 203 -5.84 -27.46 10.07
C THR A 203 -5.16 -26.35 9.30
N VAL A 204 -4.99 -25.21 9.96
CA VAL A 204 -4.25 -24.06 9.46
C VAL A 204 -2.90 -24.03 10.15
N SER A 205 -1.82 -24.01 9.37
CA SER A 205 -0.47 -23.86 9.89
C SER A 205 0.31 -22.78 9.13
N ALA A 206 1.23 -22.14 9.82
CA ALA A 206 2.11 -21.11 9.28
C ALA A 206 3.55 -21.41 9.66
N ASP A 207 4.44 -21.44 8.66
CA ASP A 207 5.87 -21.75 8.83
C ASP A 207 6.13 -23.01 9.69
N GLY A 208 5.28 -24.04 9.52
CA GLY A 208 5.35 -25.31 10.24
C GLY A 208 4.69 -25.33 11.63
N LYS A 209 4.20 -24.19 12.13
CA LYS A 209 3.45 -24.09 13.39
C LYS A 209 1.95 -24.13 13.12
N THR A 210 1.22 -25.01 13.81
CA THR A 210 -0.25 -24.98 13.79
C THR A 210 -0.77 -23.69 14.42
N LEU A 211 -1.60 -22.97 13.67
CA LEU A 211 -2.34 -21.79 14.14
C LEU A 211 -3.69 -22.20 14.72
N ALA A 212 -4.41 -23.06 13.99
CA ALA A 212 -5.73 -23.53 14.40
C ALA A 212 -6.05 -24.91 13.80
N THR A 213 -6.92 -25.65 14.47
CA THR A 213 -7.52 -26.90 13.98
C THR A 213 -9.01 -26.87 14.25
N HIS A 214 -9.81 -27.03 13.21
CA HIS A 214 -11.26 -26.99 13.26
C HIS A 214 -11.79 -28.40 13.00
N PRO A 215 -12.25 -29.14 14.04
CA PRO A 215 -13.03 -30.34 13.82
C PRO A 215 -14.41 -29.94 13.27
N LEU A 216 -14.86 -30.65 12.24
CA LEU A 216 -16.07 -30.33 11.49
C LEU A 216 -17.03 -31.51 11.47
N ALA A 217 -18.30 -31.22 11.68
CA ALA A 217 -19.43 -32.11 11.42
C ALA A 217 -20.46 -31.36 10.56
N VAL A 218 -21.41 -32.08 9.97
CA VAL A 218 -22.51 -31.42 9.23
C VAL A 218 -23.26 -30.46 10.15
N GLY A 219 -23.47 -29.23 9.67
CA GLY A 219 -24.07 -28.13 10.45
C GLY A 219 -23.08 -27.33 11.31
N THR A 220 -21.82 -27.77 11.42
CA THR A 220 -20.77 -26.96 12.07
C THR A 220 -20.24 -25.92 11.08
N ILE A 221 -20.31 -24.65 11.46
CA ILE A 221 -19.78 -23.53 10.69
C ILE A 221 -18.92 -22.69 11.63
N VAL A 222 -17.63 -22.60 11.33
CA VAL A 222 -16.71 -21.65 11.96
C VAL A 222 -16.64 -20.45 11.03
N ALA A 223 -17.44 -19.42 11.30
CA ALA A 223 -17.62 -18.29 10.40
C ALA A 223 -16.59 -17.17 10.66
N ASP A 224 -16.00 -16.65 9.57
CA ASP A 224 -15.17 -15.44 9.54
C ASP A 224 -14.08 -15.36 10.63
N GLU A 225 -13.45 -16.50 10.95
CA GLU A 225 -12.38 -16.54 11.93
C GLU A 225 -11.13 -15.85 11.39
N GLU A 226 -10.55 -14.96 12.19
CA GLU A 226 -9.33 -14.24 11.86
C GLU A 226 -8.12 -14.81 12.62
N LEU A 227 -7.06 -15.13 11.87
CA LEU A 227 -5.80 -15.67 12.37
C LEU A 227 -4.64 -14.71 12.04
N ASP A 228 -3.77 -14.46 13.02
CA ASP A 228 -2.57 -13.63 12.83
C ASP A 228 -1.55 -14.33 11.92
N LEU A 229 -1.13 -13.60 10.88
CA LEU A 229 -0.11 -14.02 9.92
C LEU A 229 1.11 -13.09 9.90
N THR A 230 1.28 -12.24 10.91
CA THR A 230 2.40 -11.30 10.98
C THR A 230 3.74 -12.03 10.87
N GLY A 231 4.51 -11.64 9.85
CA GLY A 231 5.84 -12.22 9.59
C GLY A 231 5.84 -13.61 8.96
N VAL A 232 4.68 -14.17 8.64
CA VAL A 232 4.55 -15.53 8.06
C VAL A 232 5.06 -15.56 6.62
N PHE A 233 5.95 -16.52 6.34
CA PHE A 233 6.43 -16.75 4.98
C PHE A 233 5.55 -17.72 4.20
N ARG A 234 5.14 -18.83 4.83
CA ARG A 234 4.34 -19.89 4.22
C ARG A 234 3.11 -20.18 5.06
N LEU A 235 1.94 -20.12 4.43
CA LEU A 235 0.66 -20.58 4.98
C LEU A 235 0.32 -21.94 4.38
N LYS A 236 -0.16 -22.86 5.21
CA LYS A 236 -0.58 -24.20 4.82
C LYS A 236 -1.96 -24.51 5.37
N LEU A 237 -2.80 -25.08 4.52
CA LEU A 237 -4.11 -25.64 4.86
C LEU A 237 -4.04 -27.14 4.63
N ASP A 238 -4.38 -27.92 5.64
CA ASP A 238 -4.57 -29.36 5.53
C ASP A 238 -6.03 -29.68 5.85
N ALA A 239 -6.64 -30.60 5.09
CA ALA A 239 -7.97 -31.09 5.37
C ALA A 239 -8.04 -32.61 5.31
N SER A 240 -8.87 -33.19 6.16
CA SER A 240 -9.24 -34.61 6.15
C SER A 240 -10.75 -34.74 6.31
N THR A 241 -11.34 -35.73 5.65
CA THR A 241 -12.79 -35.99 5.68
C THR A 241 -13.07 -37.48 5.76
N THR A 242 -14.29 -37.87 6.12
CA THR A 242 -14.75 -39.26 6.03
C THR A 242 -15.10 -39.64 4.58
N ALA A 243 -14.78 -40.89 4.19
CA ALA A 243 -15.20 -41.46 2.92
C ALA A 243 -16.66 -41.96 2.95
N THR A 244 -17.10 -42.45 4.11
CA THR A 244 -18.43 -43.02 4.32
C THR A 244 -18.90 -42.75 5.76
N PRO A 245 -19.98 -41.98 5.97
CA PRO A 245 -20.66 -41.15 4.97
C PRO A 245 -19.70 -40.12 4.35
N ALA A 246 -19.92 -39.77 3.08
CA ALA A 246 -19.02 -38.91 2.32
C ALA A 246 -19.06 -37.46 2.85
N ALA A 247 -17.89 -36.85 3.07
CA ALA A 247 -17.76 -35.45 3.45
C ALA A 247 -16.90 -34.67 2.46
N THR A 248 -17.29 -33.42 2.24
CA THR A 248 -16.51 -32.42 1.53
C THR A 248 -16.25 -31.26 2.49
N ALA A 249 -15.01 -31.07 2.90
CA ALA A 249 -14.62 -29.92 3.71
C ALA A 249 -14.33 -28.73 2.80
N ALA A 250 -14.73 -27.54 3.24
CA ALA A 250 -14.47 -26.29 2.55
C ALA A 250 -13.83 -25.26 3.48
N VAL A 251 -12.89 -24.53 2.91
CA VAL A 251 -12.41 -23.24 3.41
C VAL A 251 -13.06 -22.19 2.51
N ALA A 252 -14.13 -21.57 2.99
CA ALA A 252 -14.96 -20.64 2.26
C ALA A 252 -14.38 -19.22 2.27
N THR A 253 -14.29 -18.64 1.07
CA THR A 253 -13.73 -17.31 0.77
C THR A 253 -12.51 -16.95 1.64
N PRO A 254 -11.46 -17.79 1.72
CA PRO A 254 -10.28 -17.45 2.50
C PRO A 254 -9.62 -16.20 1.93
N GLU A 255 -9.41 -15.19 2.76
CA GLU A 255 -8.76 -13.94 2.39
C GLU A 255 -7.57 -13.65 3.28
N VAL A 256 -6.49 -13.16 2.70
CA VAL A 256 -5.31 -12.71 3.43
C VAL A 256 -5.14 -11.21 3.31
N LEU A 257 -4.86 -10.54 4.42
CA LEU A 257 -4.61 -9.11 4.46
C LEU A 257 -3.14 -8.85 4.12
N CYS A 258 -2.85 -8.43 2.89
CA CYS A 258 -1.47 -8.31 2.39
C CYS A 258 -1.12 -6.92 1.87
N THR A 259 0.17 -6.59 1.97
CA THR A 259 0.79 -5.44 1.29
C THR A 259 1.67 -5.88 0.10
N ARG A 260 2.28 -4.92 -0.63
CA ARG A 260 3.10 -5.15 -1.83
C ARG A 260 4.59 -5.21 -1.56
#